data_AF-A0A0Q0H2Z2-F1
#
_entry.id   AF-A0A0Q0H2Z2-F1
#
_cell.length_a   1.000
_cell.length_b   1.000
_cell.length_c   1.000
_cell.angle_alpha   90.00
_cell.angle_beta   90.00
_cell.angle_gamma   90.00
#
_symmetry.space_group_name_H-M   'P 1'
#
loop_
_entity.id
_entity.type
_entity.pdbx_description
1 polymer ?
#
loop_
_entity_poly.entity_id
_entity_poly.type
_entity_poly.pdbx_seq_one_letter_code
_entity_poly.pdbx_strand_id
1 'polypeptide(L)'
;MAAEVEDLPGEVLREVMAFADINVAWLAEVLKCAATVSQAECERRARAIYAAVAGAQLIARTRADISVFDDLIASYREAGLIPD
;
A
#
# COMPACT_ATOMS: atom_id res chain seq x y z
N MET A 1 3.45 9.10 0.13
CA MET A 1 4.80 9.34 0.70
C MET A 1 5.87 9.78 -0.31
N ALA A 2 5.57 9.98 -1.61
CA ALA A 2 6.62 10.31 -2.59
C ALA A 2 7.05 11.79 -2.63
N ALA A 3 6.24 12.72 -2.10
CA ALA A 3 6.46 14.15 -2.25
C ALA A 3 7.47 14.77 -1.26
N GLU A 4 8.00 14.00 -0.31
CA GLU A 4 8.94 14.50 0.72
C GLU A 4 10.30 13.77 0.68
N VAL A 5 10.52 12.89 -0.30
CA VAL A 5 11.69 11.98 -0.33
C VAL A 5 13.00 12.73 -0.61
N GLU A 6 12.95 13.83 -1.36
CA GLU A 6 14.14 14.57 -1.79
C GLU A 6 14.80 15.38 -0.66
N ASP A 7 14.05 15.74 0.39
CA ASP A 7 14.53 16.56 1.51
C ASP A 7 14.88 15.74 2.77
N LEU A 8 14.75 14.41 2.73
CA LEU A 8 15.03 13.58 3.90
C LEU A 8 16.53 13.29 4.07
N PRO A 9 17.06 13.34 5.32
CA PRO A 9 18.37 12.81 5.62
C PRO A 9 18.48 11.35 5.17
N GLY A 10 19.64 10.96 4.63
CA GLY A 10 19.81 9.63 4.04
C GLY A 10 19.51 8.47 5.00
N GLU A 11 19.65 8.67 6.31
CA GLU A 11 19.21 7.70 7.32
C GLU A 11 17.70 7.54 7.39
N VAL A 12 16.95 8.64 7.37
CA VAL A 12 15.48 8.62 7.39
C VAL A 12 14.95 8.01 6.10
N LEU A 13 15.56 8.35 4.96
CA LEU A 13 15.18 7.78 3.67
C LEU A 13 15.30 6.25 3.67
N ARG A 14 16.39 5.69 4.24
CA ARG A 14 16.57 4.24 4.34
C ARG A 14 15.47 3.58 5.16
N GLU A 15 15.10 4.18 6.31
CA GLU A 15 14.04 3.63 7.15
C GLU A 15 12.66 3.71 6.48
N VAL A 16 12.39 4.79 5.73
CA VAL A 16 11.16 4.93 4.94
C VAL A 16 11.06 3.84 3.85
N MET A 17 12.16 3.56 3.16
CA MET A 17 12.21 2.48 2.17
C MET A 17 12.02 1.11 2.83
N ALA A 18 12.73 0.85 3.94
CA ALA A 18 12.61 -0.40 4.70
C ALA A 18 11.18 -0.62 5.22
N PHE A 19 10.51 0.45 5.66
CA PHE A 19 9.11 0.37 6.08
C PHE A 19 8.20 -0.10 4.93
N ALA A 20 8.37 0.46 3.73
CA ALA A 20 7.60 0.03 2.56
C ALA A 20 7.86 -1.44 2.22
N ASP A 21 9.13 -1.86 2.23
CA ASP A 21 9.53 -3.24 1.91
C ASP A 21 8.94 -4.24 2.91
N ILE A 22 8.99 -3.94 4.21
CA ILE A 22 8.43 -4.80 5.27
C ILE A 22 6.90 -4.94 5.10
N ASN A 23 6.19 -3.85 4.81
CA ASN A 23 4.74 -3.90 4.62
C ASN A 23 4.37 -4.74 3.38
N VAL A 24 5.09 -4.59 2.28
CA VAL A 24 4.87 -5.39 1.06
C VAL A 24 5.16 -6.87 1.32
N ALA A 25 6.25 -7.19 2.01
CA ALA A 25 6.60 -8.57 2.35
C ALA A 25 5.51 -9.21 3.24
N TRP A 26 5.06 -8.51 4.27
CA TRP A 26 3.98 -8.97 5.13
C TRP A 26 2.67 -9.19 4.36
N LEU A 27 2.27 -8.24 3.50
CA LEU A 27 1.08 -8.37 2.65
C LEU A 27 1.17 -9.58 1.71
N ALA A 28 2.34 -9.87 1.15
CA ALA A 28 2.54 -11.03 0.28
C ALA A 28 2.30 -12.35 1.04
N GLU A 29 2.78 -12.45 2.28
CA GLU A 29 2.54 -13.62 3.13
C GLU A 29 1.05 -13.77 3.51
N VAL A 30 0.38 -12.67 3.85
CA VAL A 30 -1.07 -12.68 4.11
C VAL A 30 -1.87 -13.16 2.89
N LEU A 31 -1.54 -12.66 1.70
CA LEU A 31 -2.19 -13.08 0.45
C LEU A 31 -1.98 -14.57 0.15
N LYS A 32 -0.80 -15.10 0.48
CA LYS A 32 -0.48 -16.52 0.31
C LYS A 32 -1.27 -17.42 1.25
N CYS A 33 -1.57 -16.95 2.46
CA CYS A 33 -2.45 -17.66 3.38
C CYS A 33 -3.91 -17.67 2.91
N ALA A 34 -4.34 -16.63 2.16
CA ALA A 34 -5.73 -16.49 1.71
C ALA A 34 -6.04 -17.28 0.41
N ALA A 35 -5.04 -17.59 -0.42
CA ALA A 35 -5.25 -18.28 -1.69
C ALA A 35 -4.04 -19.10 -2.14
N THR A 36 -4.28 -20.17 -2.91
CA THR A 36 -3.23 -20.99 -3.53
C THR A 36 -2.69 -20.32 -4.81
N VAL A 37 -2.04 -19.16 -4.65
CA VAL A 37 -1.35 -18.43 -5.73
C VAL A 37 0.17 -18.46 -5.53
N SER A 38 0.93 -18.21 -6.60
CA SER A 38 2.39 -18.22 -6.53
C SER A 38 2.93 -17.07 -5.68
N GLN A 39 4.10 -17.25 -5.04
CA GLN A 39 4.77 -16.20 -4.26
C GLN A 39 4.95 -14.90 -5.08
N ALA A 40 5.41 -15.02 -6.33
CA ALA A 40 5.65 -13.89 -7.20
C ALA A 40 4.36 -13.10 -7.49
N GLU A 41 3.23 -13.80 -7.59
CA GLU A 41 1.92 -13.17 -7.78
C GLU A 41 1.43 -12.47 -6.51
N CYS A 42 1.62 -13.10 -5.33
CA CYS A 42 1.37 -12.46 -4.04
C CYS A 42 2.17 -11.18 -3.88
N GLU A 43 3.48 -11.20 -4.17
CA GLU A 43 4.33 -10.02 -4.06
C GLU A 43 3.92 -8.91 -5.03
N ARG A 44 3.55 -9.26 -6.26
CA ARG A 44 3.06 -8.29 -7.25
C ARG A 44 1.77 -7.63 -6.78
N ARG A 45 0.82 -8.42 -6.26
CA ARG A 45 -0.44 -7.92 -5.72
C ARG A 45 -0.25 -7.13 -4.43
N ALA A 46 0.66 -7.55 -3.56
CA ALA A 46 1.02 -6.84 -2.33
C ALA A 46 1.55 -5.43 -2.63
N ARG A 47 2.44 -5.27 -3.63
CA ARG A 47 2.90 -3.95 -4.09
C ARG A 47 1.75 -3.09 -4.61
N ALA A 48 0.82 -3.68 -5.36
CA ALA A 48 -0.35 -2.97 -5.87
C ALA A 48 -1.27 -2.48 -4.74
N ILE A 49 -1.54 -3.33 -3.75
CA ILE A 49 -2.34 -2.98 -2.56
C ILE A 49 -1.64 -1.87 -1.76
N TYR A 50 -0.35 -2.02 -1.47
CA TYR A 50 0.42 -1.01 -0.72
C TYR A 50 0.39 0.36 -1.42
N ALA A 51 0.63 0.39 -2.74
CA ALA A 51 0.59 1.61 -3.53
C ALA A 51 -0.81 2.25 -3.56
N ALA A 52 -1.86 1.44 -3.71
CA ALA A 52 -3.24 1.92 -3.72
C ALA A 52 -3.65 2.53 -2.36
N VAL A 53 -3.33 1.87 -1.25
CA VAL A 53 -3.61 2.38 0.10
C VAL A 53 -2.84 3.67 0.36
N ALA A 54 -1.54 3.73 0.02
CA ALA A 54 -0.74 4.95 0.17
C ALA A 54 -1.25 6.10 -0.72
N GLY A 55 -1.76 5.78 -1.92
CA GLY A 55 -2.42 6.72 -2.81
C GLY A 55 -3.73 7.28 -2.23
N ALA A 56 -4.57 6.41 -1.66
CA ALA A 56 -5.81 6.81 -1.00
C ALA A 56 -5.53 7.75 0.19
N GLN A 57 -4.53 7.42 1.03
CA GLN A 57 -4.09 8.29 2.13
C GLN A 57 -3.65 9.67 1.63
N LEU A 58 -2.88 9.72 0.53
CA LEU A 58 -2.42 10.97 -0.06
C LEU A 58 -3.59 11.83 -0.58
N ILE A 59 -4.58 11.22 -1.25
CA ILE A 59 -5.74 11.93 -1.80
C ILE A 59 -6.61 12.47 -0.66
N ALA A 60 -6.92 11.65 0.33
CA ALA A 60 -7.70 12.06 1.51
C ALA A 60 -7.02 13.23 2.25
N ARG A 61 -5.70 13.15 2.46
CA ARG A 61 -4.91 14.23 3.07
C ARG A 61 -4.95 15.51 2.24
N THR A 62 -4.78 15.41 0.93
CA THR A 62 -4.82 16.56 0.00
C THR A 62 -6.18 17.26 0.03
N ARG A 63 -7.26 16.51 0.25
CA ARG A 63 -8.63 17.04 0.32
C ARG A 63 -9.07 17.44 1.72
N ALA A 64 -8.26 17.16 2.75
CA ALA A 64 -8.62 17.30 4.16
C ALA A 64 -9.95 16.60 4.51
N ASP A 65 -10.21 15.46 3.88
CA ASP A 65 -11.45 14.70 4.03
C ASP A 65 -11.15 13.21 4.11
N ILE A 66 -11.43 12.63 5.29
CA ILE A 66 -11.16 11.21 5.56
C ILE A 66 -12.17 10.28 4.89
N SER A 67 -13.40 10.74 4.58
CA SER A 67 -14.38 9.86 3.94
C SER A 67 -13.93 9.44 2.55
N VAL A 68 -13.12 10.26 1.89
CA VAL A 68 -12.49 9.92 0.60
C VAL A 68 -11.59 8.69 0.72
N PHE A 69 -10.93 8.49 1.86
CA PHE A 69 -10.15 7.27 2.09
C PHE A 69 -11.07 6.05 2.15
N ASP A 70 -12.15 6.13 2.94
CA ASP A 70 -13.10 5.03 3.11
C ASP A 70 -13.75 4.64 1.76
N ASP A 71 -14.17 5.63 0.98
CA ASP A 71 -14.74 5.43 -0.35
C ASP A 71 -13.75 4.75 -1.31
N LEU A 72 -12.47 5.15 -1.30
CA LEU A 72 -11.44 4.54 -2.14
C LEU A 72 -11.14 3.10 -1.71
N ILE A 73 -11.07 2.83 -0.40
CA ILE A 73 -10.85 1.46 0.10
C ILE A 73 -12.04 0.56 -0.27
N ALA A 74 -13.28 1.03 -0.14
CA ALA A 74 -14.46 0.31 -0.60
C ALA A 74 -14.38 0.01 -2.11
N SER A 75 -14.04 1.01 -2.91
CA SER A 75 -13.88 0.86 -4.37
C SER A 75 -12.78 -0.16 -4.74
N TYR A 76 -11.67 -0.21 -3.99
CA TYR A 76 -10.61 -1.18 -4.22
C TYR A 76 -11.04 -2.62 -3.89
N ARG A 77 -11.90 -2.82 -2.89
CA ARG A 77 -12.50 -4.13 -2.60
C ARG A 77 -13.46 -4.54 -3.71
N GLU A 78 -14.37 -3.65 -4.12
CA GLU A 78 -15.32 -3.90 -5.22
C GLU A 78 -14.62 -4.25 -6.53
N ALA A 79 -13.49 -3.61 -6.83
CA ALA A 79 -12.65 -3.90 -7.99
C ALA A 79 -11.81 -5.19 -7.86
N GLY A 80 -11.86 -5.87 -6.71
CA GLY A 80 -11.11 -7.09 -6.42
C GLY A 80 -9.62 -6.86 -6.16
N LEU A 81 -9.17 -5.62 -5.96
CA LEU A 81 -7.76 -5.34 -5.63
C LEU A 81 -7.45 -5.85 -4.21
N ILE A 82 -8.27 -5.45 -3.24
CA ILE A 82 -8.20 -5.89 -1.84
C ILE A 82 -9.18 -7.05 -1.66
N PRO A 83 -8.74 -8.23 -1.19
CA PRO A 83 -9.64 -9.34 -0.86
C PRO A 83 -10.60 -8.98 0.28
N ASP A 84 -11.77 -9.61 0.29
CA ASP A 84 -12.75 -9.52 1.39
C ASP A 84 -12.30 -10.23 2.67
#